data_AF-A0A1J3DIV6-F1
#
_entry.id   AF-A0A1J3DIV6-F1
#
_cell.length_a   1.000
_cell.length_b   1.000
_cell.length_c   1.000
_cell.angle_alpha   90.00
_cell.angle_beta   90.00
_cell.angle_gamma   90.00
#
_symmetry.space_group_name_H-M   'P 1'
#
loop_
_entity.id
_entity.type
_entity.pdbx_description
1 polymer ?
#
loop_
_entity_poly.entity_id
_entity_poly.type
_entity_poly.pdbx_seq_one_letter_code
_entity_poly.pdbx_strand_id
1 'polypeptide(L)'
;NSGHSSKKKRMSCDICIEDGIPSHAMTRMECGHSFCNDCWKEHFTVRINEGESKRIKCMAHKCNAICDEDVVRKLVCPELAEKFDRFLVESYVEDNKKIKWCPSVPHCGNAIRKEDDDGEVECSCGLQFCFGCLGESHSPCSCLMWKLWSTKCAEESETVTWMTANTQLCPKCSKPVNRISGCNLMTCICGQHFCWLCGGATGLDHTWTSISGHSCGRYNDDKEWQLERAKRDSNRYTHYHYQYKAHADSLKLEDKLKKSILKKAVLNSETKNQAVFNDYNWVIKGMDLLSRSRRILSNSFP
;
A
#
# COMPACT_ATOMS: atom_id res chain seq x y z
N ASN A 1 57.46 -4.97 53.96
CA ASN A 1 56.07 -4.79 54.43
C ASN A 1 55.12 -4.79 53.24
N SER A 2 54.34 -5.87 53.15
CA SER A 2 52.93 -5.88 52.70
C SER A 2 52.60 -5.58 51.23
N GLY A 3 52.91 -6.53 50.34
CA GLY A 3 52.26 -6.63 49.04
C GLY A 3 50.78 -6.96 49.19
N HIS A 4 49.90 -6.04 48.80
CA HIS A 4 48.47 -6.28 48.70
C HIS A 4 48.17 -7.06 47.41
N SER A 5 48.11 -8.39 47.52
CA SER A 5 47.51 -9.25 46.50
C SER A 5 45.99 -9.07 46.54
N SER A 6 45.46 -8.20 45.69
CA SER A 6 44.02 -8.07 45.44
C SER A 6 43.53 -9.35 44.75
N LYS A 7 43.07 -10.32 45.56
CA LYS A 7 42.40 -11.54 45.07
C LYS A 7 41.28 -11.14 44.11
N LYS A 8 41.46 -11.41 42.81
CA LYS A 8 40.44 -11.17 41.77
C LYS A 8 39.19 -11.97 42.14
N LYS A 9 38.08 -11.28 42.41
CA LYS A 9 36.79 -11.89 42.75
C LYS A 9 36.31 -12.72 41.55
N ARG A 10 36.13 -14.03 41.77
CA ARG A 10 35.63 -15.00 40.79
C ARG A 10 34.18 -15.35 41.13
N MET A 11 33.34 -15.45 40.11
CA MET A 11 31.90 -15.71 40.25
C MET A 11 31.47 -16.92 39.42
N SER A 12 30.27 -17.43 39.69
CA SER A 12 29.61 -18.50 38.93
C SER A 12 28.48 -17.91 38.07
N CYS A 13 28.17 -18.56 36.95
CA CYS A 13 27.04 -18.19 36.09
C CYS A 13 25.94 -19.25 36.16
N ASP A 14 24.73 -18.87 36.57
CA ASP A 14 23.61 -19.81 36.73
C ASP A 14 22.95 -20.25 35.41
N ILE A 15 23.40 -19.72 34.26
CA ILE A 15 22.88 -20.06 32.93
C ILE A 15 23.72 -21.15 32.26
N CYS A 16 25.05 -20.93 32.16
CA CYS A 16 25.97 -21.92 31.59
C CYS A 16 26.58 -22.86 32.65
N ILE A 17 26.34 -22.61 33.94
CA ILE A 17 26.88 -23.39 35.06
C ILE A 17 28.42 -23.37 35.12
N GLU A 18 29.04 -22.34 34.53
CA GLU A 18 30.49 -22.15 34.57
C GLU A 18 30.93 -21.38 35.82
N ASP A 19 31.96 -21.90 36.48
CA ASP A 19 32.56 -21.33 37.68
C ASP A 19 33.88 -20.62 37.38
N GLY A 20 34.31 -19.75 38.30
CA GLY A 20 35.64 -19.14 38.22
C GLY A 20 35.73 -17.94 37.28
N ILE A 21 34.60 -17.43 36.81
CA ILE A 21 34.49 -16.34 35.85
C ILE A 21 35.00 -15.03 36.49
N PRO A 22 35.91 -14.29 35.83
CA PRO A 22 36.37 -13.01 36.34
C PRO A 22 35.22 -12.01 36.48
N SER A 23 35.22 -11.20 37.55
CA SER A 23 34.17 -10.19 37.78
C SER A 23 33.94 -9.20 36.62
N HIS A 24 34.92 -8.96 35.74
CA HIS A 24 34.77 -8.07 34.57
C HIS A 24 34.09 -8.76 33.37
N ALA A 25 34.06 -10.09 33.36
CA ALA A 25 33.37 -10.90 32.35
C ALA A 25 31.93 -11.24 32.77
N MET A 26 31.42 -10.57 33.81
CA MET A 26 30.08 -10.69 34.34
C MET A 26 29.39 -9.34 34.25
N THR A 27 28.16 -9.33 33.77
CA THR A 27 27.33 -8.11 33.73
C THR A 27 26.14 -8.29 34.66
N ARG A 28 25.89 -7.26 35.47
CA ARG A 28 24.75 -7.19 36.40
C ARG A 28 23.76 -6.15 35.88
N MET A 29 22.48 -6.53 35.82
CA MET A 29 21.39 -5.63 35.43
C MET A 29 20.81 -4.88 36.63
N GLU A 30 19.99 -3.86 36.39
CA GLU A 30 19.28 -3.10 37.43
C GLU A 30 18.39 -3.97 38.32
N CYS A 31 17.82 -5.05 37.76
CA CYS A 31 17.03 -6.03 38.53
C CYS A 31 17.86 -6.85 39.53
N GLY A 32 19.18 -6.66 39.56
CA GLY A 32 20.09 -7.28 40.51
C GLY A 32 20.69 -8.61 40.05
N HIS A 33 20.16 -9.23 39.00
CA HIS A 33 20.68 -10.48 38.44
C HIS A 33 21.97 -10.25 37.64
N SER A 34 22.92 -11.19 37.74
CA SER A 34 24.20 -11.12 37.06
C SER A 34 24.55 -12.46 36.40
N PHE A 35 25.01 -12.40 35.16
CA PHE A 35 25.40 -13.55 34.36
C PHE A 35 26.67 -13.24 33.57
N CYS A 36 27.32 -14.26 33.04
CA CYS A 36 28.51 -14.07 32.21
C CYS A 36 28.15 -13.34 30.90
N ASN A 37 29.11 -12.60 30.36
CA ASN A 37 28.91 -11.80 29.16
C ASN A 37 28.58 -12.67 27.94
N ASP A 38 29.04 -13.93 27.91
CA ASP A 38 28.78 -14.83 26.79
C ASP A 38 27.33 -15.31 26.76
N CYS A 39 26.73 -15.64 27.91
CA CYS A 39 25.30 -15.91 28.00
C CYS A 39 24.45 -14.68 27.64
N TRP A 40 24.85 -13.48 28.08
CA TRP A 40 24.16 -12.25 27.70
C TRP A 40 24.21 -11.99 26.19
N LYS A 41 25.38 -12.17 25.56
CA LYS A 41 25.57 -12.04 24.11
C LYS A 41 24.66 -12.98 23.34
N GLU A 42 24.64 -14.24 23.72
CA GLU A 42 23.83 -15.25 23.06
C GLU A 42 22.34 -14.92 23.19
N HIS A 43 21.90 -14.60 24.40
CA HIS A 43 20.53 -14.15 24.64
C HIS A 43 20.16 -12.93 23.79
N PHE A 44 20.97 -11.86 23.80
CA PHE A 44 20.68 -10.69 22.98
C PHE A 44 20.67 -11.00 21.49
N THR A 45 21.61 -11.81 21.01
CA THR A 45 21.68 -12.22 19.61
C THR A 45 20.40 -12.93 19.18
N VAL A 46 19.91 -13.88 19.97
CA VAL A 46 18.65 -14.60 19.69
C VAL A 46 17.47 -13.62 19.68
N ARG A 47 17.32 -12.81 20.73
CA ARG A 47 16.16 -11.90 20.87
C ARG A 47 16.13 -10.79 19.82
N ILE A 48 17.29 -10.26 19.43
CA ILE A 48 17.41 -9.30 18.33
C ILE A 48 17.05 -9.97 16.99
N ASN A 49 17.50 -11.21 16.75
CA ASN A 49 17.20 -11.90 15.51
C ASN A 49 15.74 -12.33 15.38
N GLU A 50 15.05 -12.62 16.49
CA GLU A 50 13.62 -12.87 16.56
C GLU A 50 12.74 -11.62 16.36
N GLY A 51 13.35 -10.42 16.29
CA GLY A 51 12.62 -9.15 16.17
C GLY A 51 12.06 -8.62 17.49
N GLU A 52 12.40 -9.25 18.63
CA GLU A 52 11.98 -8.81 19.97
C GLU A 52 12.90 -7.73 20.56
N SER A 53 13.21 -6.70 19.77
CA SER A 53 14.15 -5.64 20.17
C SER A 53 13.53 -4.64 21.15
N LYS A 54 12.20 -4.49 21.11
CA LYS A 54 11.44 -3.48 21.86
C LYS A 54 11.55 -3.66 23.37
N ARG A 55 11.69 -4.90 23.87
CA ARG A 55 11.54 -5.26 25.29
C ARG A 55 12.32 -6.52 25.67
N ILE A 56 13.62 -6.55 25.39
CA ILE A 56 14.46 -7.70 25.77
C ILE A 56 14.44 -7.83 27.30
N LYS A 57 13.87 -8.94 27.79
CA LYS A 57 13.76 -9.22 29.23
C LYS A 57 15.03 -9.88 29.76
N CYS A 58 15.24 -9.75 31.06
CA CYS A 58 16.27 -10.47 31.81
C CYS A 58 16.11 -12.00 31.65
N MET A 59 17.22 -12.73 31.61
CA MET A 59 17.26 -14.20 31.50
C MET A 59 16.80 -14.93 32.77
N ALA A 60 16.72 -14.24 33.91
CA ALA A 60 16.34 -14.85 35.17
C ALA A 60 14.88 -15.33 35.13
N HIS A 61 14.64 -16.53 35.68
CA HIS A 61 13.31 -17.13 35.72
C HIS A 61 12.30 -16.21 36.44
N LYS A 62 11.17 -15.94 35.78
CA LYS A 62 10.09 -15.04 36.23
C LYS A 62 10.51 -13.57 36.43
N CYS A 63 11.66 -13.15 35.92
CA CYS A 63 12.03 -11.73 35.91
C CYS A 63 11.41 -11.02 34.69
N ASN A 64 10.69 -9.92 34.91
CA ASN A 64 10.10 -9.10 33.85
C ASN A 64 10.85 -7.78 33.61
N ALA A 65 12.02 -7.61 34.23
CA ALA A 65 12.84 -6.42 34.02
C ALA A 65 13.34 -6.37 32.56
N ILE A 66 13.26 -5.19 31.96
CA ILE A 66 13.78 -4.92 30.62
C ILE A 66 15.27 -4.61 30.76
N CYS A 67 16.09 -5.16 29.87
CA CYS A 67 17.52 -4.91 29.85
C CYS A 67 17.82 -3.51 29.29
N ASP A 68 18.79 -2.82 29.89
CA ASP A 68 19.21 -1.49 29.45
C ASP A 68 19.78 -1.52 28.04
N GLU A 69 19.31 -0.64 27.17
CA GLU A 69 19.75 -0.58 25.78
C GLU A 69 21.27 -0.37 25.65
N ASP A 70 21.86 0.43 26.53
CA ASP A 70 23.31 0.67 26.55
C ASP A 70 24.12 -0.59 26.90
N VAL A 71 23.57 -1.47 27.73
CA VAL A 71 24.20 -2.75 28.05
C VAL A 71 24.08 -3.71 26.87
N VAL A 72 22.92 -3.73 26.20
CA VAL A 72 22.71 -4.50 24.97
C VAL A 72 23.73 -4.08 23.90
N ARG A 73 23.82 -2.77 23.60
CA ARG A 73 24.76 -2.21 22.61
C ARG A 73 26.22 -2.55 22.90
N LYS A 74 26.63 -2.53 24.18
CA LYS A 74 28.01 -2.82 24.59
C LYS A 74 28.38 -4.30 24.46
N LEU A 75 27.43 -5.20 24.63
CA LEU A 75 27.72 -6.64 24.68
C LEU A 75 27.64 -7.31 23.32
N VAL A 76 26.77 -6.85 22.41
CA VAL A 76 26.65 -7.41 21.05
C VAL A 76 27.71 -6.88 20.09
N CYS A 77 27.90 -7.55 18.95
CA CYS A 77 28.77 -7.04 17.89
C CYS A 77 28.15 -5.81 17.20
N PRO A 78 28.96 -4.98 16.50
CA PRO A 78 28.48 -3.75 15.86
C PRO A 78 27.30 -3.98 14.89
N GLU A 79 27.33 -5.06 14.10
CA GLU A 79 26.26 -5.40 13.15
C GLU A 79 24.92 -5.69 13.84
N LEU A 80 24.95 -6.38 15.00
CA LEU A 80 23.76 -6.64 15.81
C LEU A 80 23.28 -5.38 16.53
N ALA A 81 24.19 -4.50 16.96
CA ALA A 81 23.85 -3.23 17.56
C ALA A 81 23.09 -2.34 16.57
N GLU A 82 23.56 -2.22 15.32
CA GLU A 82 22.85 -1.50 14.26
C GLU A 82 21.46 -2.09 13.98
N LYS A 83 21.37 -3.43 13.96
CA LYS A 83 20.08 -4.13 13.80
C LYS A 83 19.13 -3.85 14.96
N PHE A 84 19.64 -3.84 16.19
CA PHE A 84 18.90 -3.50 17.40
C PHE A 84 18.38 -2.06 17.36
N ASP A 85 19.25 -1.09 17.04
CA ASP A 85 18.88 0.31 16.94
C ASP A 85 17.83 0.55 15.84
N ARG A 86 17.97 -0.11 14.68
CA ARG A 86 16.96 -0.07 13.62
C ARG A 86 15.60 -0.54 14.12
N PHE A 87 15.55 -1.68 14.81
CA PHE A 87 14.29 -2.21 15.32
C PHE A 87 13.68 -1.35 16.44
N LEU A 88 14.50 -0.69 17.26
CA LEU A 88 14.00 0.28 18.25
C LEU A 88 13.32 1.47 17.55
N VAL A 89 13.91 1.99 16.48
CA VAL A 89 13.30 3.09 15.70
C VAL A 89 12.04 2.62 14.99
N GLU A 90 12.07 1.46 14.33
CA GLU A 90 10.90 0.86 13.69
C GLU A 90 9.74 0.72 14.67
N SER A 91 10.03 0.24 15.88
CA SER A 91 9.04 0.18 16.96
C SER A 91 8.41 1.51 17.28
N TYR A 92 9.25 2.51 17.50
CA TYR A 92 8.80 3.82 17.94
C TYR A 92 7.89 4.46 16.89
N VAL A 93 8.20 4.25 15.61
CA VAL A 93 7.38 4.73 14.50
C VAL A 93 6.05 3.95 14.41
N GLU A 94 6.08 2.62 14.50
CA GLU A 94 4.87 1.78 14.44
C GLU A 94 3.88 2.07 15.57
N ASP A 95 4.38 2.30 16.79
CA ASP A 95 3.55 2.55 17.97
C ASP A 95 2.97 3.99 17.98
N ASN A 96 3.44 4.86 17.08
CA ASN A 96 3.04 6.27 17.04
C ASN A 96 2.23 6.61 15.79
N LYS A 97 0.91 6.77 15.93
CA LYS A 97 0.00 7.15 14.83
C LYS A 97 0.39 8.43 14.09
N LYS A 98 1.08 9.36 14.76
CA LYS A 98 1.52 10.65 14.22
C LYS A 98 2.83 10.55 13.44
N ILE A 99 3.47 9.39 13.40
CA ILE A 99 4.73 9.18 12.69
C ILE A 99 4.56 8.00 11.74
N LYS A 100 4.94 8.16 10.49
CA LYS A 100 4.92 7.06 9.53
C LYS A 100 6.16 7.03 8.66
N TRP A 101 6.59 5.84 8.31
CA TRP A 101 7.68 5.60 7.37
C TRP A 101 7.32 6.08 5.96
N CYS A 102 8.32 6.59 5.25
CA CYS A 102 8.20 6.90 3.83
C CYS A 102 8.07 5.60 3.01
N PRO A 103 7.02 5.43 2.18
CA PRO A 103 6.77 4.19 1.44
C PRO A 103 7.64 4.05 0.18
N SER A 104 8.78 4.74 0.10
CA SER A 104 9.61 4.74 -1.10
C SER A 104 10.19 3.36 -1.39
N VAL A 105 10.38 3.05 -2.67
CA VAL A 105 11.02 1.81 -3.12
C VAL A 105 12.21 2.18 -4.01
N PRO A 106 13.46 1.91 -3.59
CA PRO A 106 13.88 1.39 -2.29
C PRO A 106 13.59 2.36 -1.11
N HIS A 107 13.51 1.82 0.11
CA HIS A 107 13.17 2.60 1.30
C HIS A 107 14.25 3.65 1.59
N CYS A 108 13.87 4.92 1.72
CA CYS A 108 14.81 6.02 1.90
C CYS A 108 15.27 6.21 3.35
N GLY A 109 14.68 5.49 4.30
CA GLY A 109 15.04 5.56 5.72
C GLY A 109 14.42 6.74 6.48
N ASN A 110 13.59 7.55 5.83
CA ASN A 110 12.97 8.72 6.47
C ASN A 110 11.59 8.37 7.06
N ALA A 111 11.31 8.91 8.24
CA ALA A 111 9.98 8.92 8.86
C ALA A 111 9.43 10.34 8.91
N ILE A 112 8.13 10.50 8.65
CA ILE A 112 7.44 11.79 8.64
C ILE A 112 6.56 11.87 9.89
N ARG A 113 6.72 12.95 10.65
CA ARG A 113 5.84 13.30 11.77
C ARG A 113 4.83 14.35 11.35
N LYS A 114 3.56 14.15 11.70
CA LYS A 114 2.47 15.08 11.41
C LYS A 114 1.51 15.17 12.60
N GLU A 115 1.03 16.38 12.90
CA GLU A 115 0.10 16.59 14.03
C GLU A 115 -1.35 16.28 13.67
N ASP A 116 -1.74 16.49 12.41
CA ASP A 116 -3.07 16.21 11.86
C ASP A 116 -3.10 14.90 11.07
N ASP A 117 -4.16 14.10 11.21
CA ASP A 117 -4.25 12.75 10.61
C ASP A 117 -4.40 12.76 9.07
N ASP A 118 -5.01 13.80 8.49
CA ASP A 118 -5.45 13.76 7.08
C ASP A 118 -4.63 14.67 6.16
N GLY A 119 -4.12 14.13 5.06
CA GLY A 119 -3.51 14.92 3.99
C GLY A 119 -2.32 14.29 3.29
N GLU A 120 -1.90 14.94 2.20
CA GLU A 120 -0.71 14.60 1.43
C GLU A 120 0.55 15.12 2.12
N VAL A 121 1.62 14.34 2.09
CA VAL A 121 2.93 14.73 2.59
C VAL A 121 3.98 14.50 1.51
N GLU A 122 5.07 15.27 1.59
CA GLU A 122 6.25 15.11 0.74
C GLU A 122 7.44 14.74 1.61
N CYS A 123 8.06 13.61 1.31
CA CYS A 123 9.32 13.22 1.94
C CYS A 123 10.48 14.03 1.37
N SER A 124 11.55 14.21 2.15
CA SER A 124 12.80 14.82 1.67
C SER A 124 13.46 14.06 0.52
N CYS A 125 13.08 12.80 0.29
CA CYS A 125 13.48 12.05 -0.91
C CYS A 125 12.67 12.41 -2.17
N GLY A 126 11.72 13.35 -2.07
CA GLY A 126 10.86 13.82 -3.15
C GLY A 126 9.60 12.98 -3.39
N LEU A 127 9.38 11.91 -2.63
CA LEU A 127 8.16 11.09 -2.77
C LEU A 127 6.98 11.79 -2.10
N GLN A 128 5.90 11.98 -2.86
CA GLN A 128 4.62 12.49 -2.38
C GLN A 128 3.61 11.36 -2.22
N PHE A 129 3.01 11.23 -1.04
CA PHE A 129 2.09 10.14 -0.71
C PHE A 129 1.02 10.60 0.29
N CYS A 130 -0.04 9.80 0.42
CA CYS A 130 -1.07 10.05 1.43
C CYS A 130 -0.61 9.57 2.81
N PHE A 131 -0.61 10.45 3.81
CA PHE A 131 -0.24 10.07 5.17
C PHE A 131 -1.19 9.05 5.80
N GLY A 132 -2.48 9.10 5.44
CA GLY A 132 -3.50 8.18 5.95
C GLY A 132 -3.27 6.74 5.50
N CYS A 133 -3.23 6.50 4.19
CA CYS A 133 -3.17 5.15 3.61
C CYS A 133 -1.78 4.69 3.16
N LEU A 134 -0.77 5.56 3.19
CA LEU A 134 0.59 5.33 2.65
C LEU A 134 0.66 5.00 1.16
N GLY A 135 -0.45 5.18 0.44
CA GLY A 135 -0.54 5.03 -1.00
C GLY A 135 -0.29 6.33 -1.76
N GLU A 136 -0.59 6.31 -3.05
CA GLU A 136 -0.47 7.49 -3.91
C GLU A 136 -1.27 8.69 -3.38
N SER A 137 -0.76 9.88 -3.68
CA SER A 137 -1.42 11.14 -3.36
C SER A 137 -2.78 11.24 -4.07
N HIS A 138 -3.86 11.30 -3.29
CA HIS A 138 -5.23 11.20 -3.79
C HIS A 138 -6.14 12.35 -3.34
N SER A 139 -5.59 13.49 -2.91
CA SER A 139 -6.39 14.70 -2.64
C SER A 139 -7.07 15.18 -3.94
N PRO A 140 -8.35 15.61 -3.91
CA PRO A 140 -9.20 15.86 -2.74
C PRO A 140 -9.97 14.64 -2.20
N CYS A 141 -9.90 13.46 -2.83
CA CYS A 141 -10.62 12.28 -2.37
C CYS A 141 -10.14 11.79 -1.00
N SER A 142 -11.10 11.31 -0.21
CA SER A 142 -10.79 10.52 0.99
C SER A 142 -10.14 9.19 0.62
N CYS A 143 -9.38 8.60 1.55
CA CYS A 143 -8.76 7.27 1.36
C CYS A 143 -9.80 6.20 0.98
N LEU A 144 -11.01 6.28 1.56
CA LEU A 144 -12.08 5.31 1.29
C LEU A 144 -12.60 5.45 -0.13
N MET A 145 -12.90 6.67 -0.58
CA MET A 145 -13.37 6.92 -1.95
C MET A 145 -12.31 6.49 -2.96
N TRP A 146 -11.05 6.84 -2.72
CA TRP A 146 -9.94 6.45 -3.57
C TRP A 146 -9.83 4.94 -3.69
N LYS A 147 -9.86 4.22 -2.56
CA LYS A 147 -9.82 2.75 -2.55
C LYS A 147 -10.96 2.13 -3.37
N LEU A 148 -12.20 2.56 -3.15
CA LEU A 148 -13.37 2.03 -3.87
C LEU A 148 -13.28 2.31 -5.37
N TRP A 149 -12.87 3.52 -5.74
CA TRP A 149 -12.69 3.92 -7.13
C TRP A 149 -11.60 3.14 -7.84
N SER A 150 -10.42 3.00 -7.20
CA SER A 150 -9.31 2.21 -7.74
C SER A 150 -9.70 0.75 -7.94
N THR A 151 -10.40 0.14 -6.97
CA THR A 151 -10.92 -1.23 -7.10
C THR A 151 -11.87 -1.34 -8.29
N LYS A 152 -12.84 -0.42 -8.41
CA LYS A 152 -13.80 -0.43 -9.53
C LYS A 152 -13.12 -0.25 -10.90
N CYS A 153 -12.14 0.65 -10.99
CA CYS A 153 -11.37 0.86 -12.23
C CYS A 153 -10.54 -0.37 -12.62
N ALA A 154 -10.02 -1.11 -11.64
CA ALA A 154 -9.25 -2.34 -11.88
C ALA A 154 -10.16 -3.51 -12.32
N GLU A 155 -11.38 -3.60 -11.79
CA GLU A 155 -12.35 -4.64 -12.13
C GLU A 155 -13.01 -4.42 -13.50
N GLU A 156 -13.19 -3.18 -13.92
CA GLU A 156 -13.92 -2.82 -15.15
C GLU A 156 -13.03 -2.60 -16.39
N SER A 157 -11.72 -2.86 -16.31
CA SER A 157 -10.76 -2.54 -17.39
C SER A 157 -10.95 -3.35 -18.68
N GLU A 158 -11.89 -4.31 -18.77
CA GLU A 158 -12.15 -5.09 -19.98
C GLU A 158 -13.65 -5.34 -20.33
N THR A 159 -14.62 -4.84 -19.54
CA THR A 159 -16.02 -5.32 -19.62
C THR A 159 -17.06 -4.29 -20.07
N VAL A 160 -16.85 -2.99 -19.87
CA VAL A 160 -17.96 -2.02 -19.91
C VAL A 160 -18.26 -1.44 -21.30
N THR A 161 -17.30 -1.42 -22.24
CA THR A 161 -17.50 -0.69 -23.51
C THR A 161 -17.96 -1.59 -24.68
N TRP A 162 -17.81 -2.91 -24.61
CA TRP A 162 -18.19 -3.82 -25.70
C TRP A 162 -19.42 -4.70 -25.41
N MET A 163 -19.72 -5.00 -24.14
CA MET A 163 -20.79 -5.93 -23.77
C MET A 163 -22.21 -5.35 -23.91
N THR A 164 -22.36 -4.03 -23.82
CA THR A 164 -23.68 -3.38 -23.74
C THR A 164 -24.42 -3.30 -25.08
N ALA A 165 -23.75 -3.55 -26.21
CA ALA A 165 -24.36 -3.41 -27.53
C ALA A 165 -24.85 -4.74 -28.15
N ASN A 166 -24.26 -5.89 -27.80
CA ASN A 166 -24.47 -7.16 -28.53
C ASN A 166 -24.64 -8.41 -27.65
N THR A 167 -24.75 -8.29 -26.33
CA THR A 167 -24.78 -9.45 -25.40
C THR A 167 -25.96 -9.35 -24.43
N GLN A 168 -26.61 -10.48 -24.12
CA GLN A 168 -27.72 -10.59 -23.17
C GLN A 168 -27.41 -11.64 -22.10
N LEU A 169 -27.85 -11.44 -20.86
CA LEU A 169 -27.55 -12.35 -19.75
C LEU A 169 -28.56 -13.50 -19.64
N CYS A 170 -28.07 -14.70 -19.35
CA CYS A 170 -28.92 -15.86 -19.08
C CYS A 170 -29.66 -15.72 -17.73
N PRO A 171 -30.99 -15.89 -17.66
CA PRO A 171 -31.75 -15.73 -16.41
C PRO A 171 -31.50 -16.83 -15.35
N LYS A 172 -30.86 -17.94 -15.73
CA LYS A 172 -30.55 -19.05 -14.81
C LYS A 172 -29.14 -18.99 -14.24
N CYS A 173 -28.16 -18.61 -15.06
CA CYS A 173 -26.74 -18.70 -14.69
C CYS A 173 -25.95 -17.39 -14.86
N SER A 174 -26.61 -16.32 -15.33
CA SER A 174 -26.04 -14.98 -15.52
C SER A 174 -24.82 -14.91 -16.44
N LYS A 175 -24.53 -15.96 -17.22
CA LYS A 175 -23.48 -15.93 -18.24
C LYS A 175 -23.95 -15.10 -19.45
N PRO A 176 -23.07 -14.29 -20.06
CA PRO A 176 -23.40 -13.52 -21.25
C PRO A 176 -23.60 -14.45 -22.45
N VAL A 177 -24.61 -14.14 -23.25
CA VAL A 177 -24.99 -14.86 -24.47
C VAL A 177 -25.04 -13.85 -25.61
N ASN A 178 -24.32 -14.15 -26.69
CA ASN A 178 -24.28 -13.29 -27.87
C ASN A 178 -25.43 -13.64 -28.81
N ARG A 179 -25.97 -12.65 -29.54
CA ARG A 179 -26.99 -12.91 -30.55
C ARG A 179 -26.35 -13.54 -31.78
N ILE A 180 -26.75 -14.76 -32.13
CA ILE A 180 -26.20 -15.49 -33.28
C ILE A 180 -27.18 -15.46 -34.48
N SER A 181 -28.46 -15.17 -34.25
CA SER A 181 -29.49 -15.17 -35.32
C SER A 181 -30.65 -14.20 -35.05
N GLY A 182 -31.57 -14.11 -36.01
CA GLY A 182 -32.76 -13.24 -35.96
C GLY A 182 -33.88 -13.70 -35.03
N CYS A 183 -33.81 -14.91 -34.46
CA CYS A 183 -34.84 -15.40 -33.53
C CYS A 183 -34.69 -14.74 -32.16
N ASN A 184 -35.82 -14.35 -31.55
CA ASN A 184 -35.83 -13.77 -30.20
C ASN A 184 -35.82 -14.82 -29.09
N LEU A 185 -35.99 -16.11 -29.38
CA LEU A 185 -35.79 -17.20 -28.42
C LEU A 185 -34.33 -17.64 -28.43
N MET A 186 -33.66 -17.51 -27.29
CA MET A 186 -32.24 -17.86 -27.14
C MET A 186 -32.04 -18.99 -26.15
N THR A 187 -31.03 -19.82 -26.42
CA THR A 187 -30.69 -20.98 -25.60
C THR A 187 -29.30 -20.76 -25.01
N CYS A 188 -29.20 -20.70 -23.68
CA CYS A 188 -27.92 -20.66 -23.01
C CYS A 188 -27.26 -22.04 -23.03
N ILE A 189 -25.93 -22.08 -22.95
CA ILE A 189 -25.12 -23.32 -22.80
C ILE A 189 -25.55 -24.13 -21.56
N CYS A 190 -26.11 -23.49 -20.54
CA CYS A 190 -26.65 -24.18 -19.36
C CYS A 190 -28.02 -24.88 -19.60
N GLY A 191 -28.55 -24.84 -20.83
CA GLY A 191 -29.82 -25.43 -21.23
C GLY A 191 -31.05 -24.56 -20.98
N GLN A 192 -30.91 -23.37 -20.40
CA GLN A 192 -32.05 -22.46 -20.19
C GLN A 192 -32.41 -21.73 -21.49
N HIS A 193 -33.69 -21.80 -21.88
CA HIS A 193 -34.25 -20.96 -22.92
C HIS A 193 -34.77 -19.64 -22.33
N PHE A 194 -34.56 -18.54 -23.04
CA PHE A 194 -34.99 -17.22 -22.60
C PHE A 194 -35.26 -16.29 -23.77
N CYS A 195 -36.09 -15.27 -23.54
CA CYS A 195 -36.38 -14.26 -24.54
C CYS A 195 -35.25 -13.23 -24.62
N TRP A 196 -34.68 -13.02 -25.80
CA TRP A 196 -33.64 -12.03 -26.06
C TRP A 196 -34.08 -10.61 -25.70
N LEU A 197 -35.35 -10.27 -25.99
CA LEU A 197 -35.88 -8.92 -25.82
C LEU A 197 -35.98 -8.50 -24.35
N CYS A 198 -36.33 -9.41 -23.44
CA CYS A 198 -36.58 -9.08 -22.03
C CYS A 198 -35.68 -9.82 -21.04
N GLY A 199 -34.86 -10.77 -21.49
CA GLY A 199 -34.00 -11.60 -20.65
C GLY A 199 -34.73 -12.64 -19.80
N GLY A 200 -36.06 -12.76 -19.91
CA GLY A 200 -36.88 -13.64 -19.08
C GLY A 200 -36.80 -15.11 -19.50
N ALA A 201 -36.82 -16.03 -18.54
CA ALA A 201 -36.83 -17.47 -18.78
C ALA A 201 -38.11 -17.92 -19.52
N THR A 202 -37.97 -18.82 -20.49
CA THR A 202 -39.06 -19.32 -21.34
C THR A 202 -38.97 -20.83 -21.55
N GLY A 203 -40.03 -21.41 -22.14
CA GLY A 203 -40.00 -22.74 -22.75
C GLY A 203 -39.41 -22.72 -24.17
N LEU A 204 -39.45 -23.89 -24.83
CA LEU A 204 -38.98 -24.12 -26.21
C LEU A 204 -40.00 -23.72 -27.28
N ASP A 205 -41.28 -23.81 -26.95
CA ASP A 205 -42.36 -23.63 -27.92
C ASP A 205 -42.52 -22.15 -28.28
N HIS A 206 -42.41 -21.82 -29.57
CA HIS A 206 -42.49 -20.45 -30.07
C HIS A 206 -42.89 -20.40 -31.56
N THR A 207 -43.48 -19.29 -31.96
CA THR A 207 -43.66 -18.87 -33.36
C THR A 207 -42.61 -17.81 -33.71
N TRP A 208 -42.55 -17.39 -34.98
CA TRP A 208 -41.66 -16.32 -35.41
C TRP A 208 -41.90 -14.99 -34.68
N THR A 209 -43.11 -14.77 -34.15
CA THR A 209 -43.55 -13.50 -33.55
C THR A 209 -43.86 -13.60 -32.05
N SER A 210 -43.95 -14.79 -31.46
CA SER A 210 -44.31 -14.96 -30.04
C SER A 210 -43.74 -16.24 -29.43
N ILE A 211 -43.45 -16.22 -28.12
CA ILE A 211 -43.00 -17.41 -27.37
C ILE A 211 -44.16 -17.93 -26.54
N SER A 212 -44.50 -19.22 -26.65
CA SER A 212 -45.64 -19.83 -25.96
C SER A 212 -45.49 -19.73 -24.44
N GLY A 213 -46.53 -19.25 -23.76
CA GLY A 213 -46.52 -19.05 -22.30
C GLY A 213 -45.64 -17.88 -21.81
N HIS A 214 -45.10 -17.06 -22.72
CA HIS A 214 -44.27 -15.91 -22.39
C HIS A 214 -44.81 -14.64 -23.02
N SER A 215 -45.30 -13.71 -22.19
CA SER A 215 -45.67 -12.37 -22.61
C SER A 215 -44.60 -11.37 -22.17
N CYS A 216 -43.85 -10.82 -23.12
CA CYS A 216 -42.97 -9.66 -22.91
C CYS A 216 -43.45 -8.48 -23.77
N GLY A 217 -43.23 -7.26 -23.30
CA GLY A 217 -43.70 -6.04 -23.99
C GLY A 217 -44.89 -5.35 -23.32
N ARG A 218 -45.45 -5.91 -22.23
CA ARG A 218 -46.22 -5.09 -21.28
C ARG A 218 -45.25 -4.38 -20.35
N TYR A 219 -45.44 -3.07 -20.26
CA TYR A 219 -44.71 -2.17 -19.38
C TYR A 219 -44.76 -2.66 -17.93
N ASN A 220 -43.61 -2.72 -17.26
CA ASN A 220 -43.51 -3.06 -15.83
C ASN A 220 -42.66 -1.98 -15.15
N ASP A 221 -43.35 -1.05 -14.49
CA ASP A 221 -42.77 0.10 -13.79
C ASP A 221 -41.59 -0.28 -12.90
N ASP A 222 -41.67 -1.42 -12.21
CA ASP A 222 -40.68 -1.82 -11.20
C ASP A 222 -39.34 -2.29 -11.79
N LYS A 223 -39.38 -3.01 -12.90
CA LYS A 223 -38.15 -3.46 -13.58
C LYS A 223 -37.56 -2.36 -14.45
N GLU A 224 -38.40 -1.49 -15.00
CA GLU A 224 -37.94 -0.33 -15.75
C GLU A 224 -37.21 0.67 -14.87
N TRP A 225 -37.73 1.00 -13.68
CA TRP A 225 -36.99 1.92 -12.79
C TRP A 225 -35.65 1.34 -12.36
N GLN A 226 -35.55 0.02 -12.13
CA GLN A 226 -34.29 -0.64 -11.75
C GLN A 226 -33.29 -0.62 -12.90
N LEU A 227 -33.73 -0.94 -14.12
CA LEU A 227 -32.90 -0.91 -15.33
C LEU A 227 -32.48 0.52 -15.69
N GLU A 228 -33.39 1.49 -15.61
CA GLU A 228 -33.11 2.90 -15.85
C GLU A 228 -32.19 3.49 -14.78
N ARG A 229 -32.32 3.07 -13.51
CA ARG A 229 -31.38 3.43 -12.44
C ARG A 229 -30.00 2.84 -12.71
N ALA A 230 -29.91 1.54 -13.01
CA ALA A 230 -28.65 0.88 -13.33
C ALA A 230 -27.96 1.49 -14.56
N LYS A 231 -28.71 1.79 -15.61
CA LYS A 231 -28.23 2.47 -16.81
C LYS A 231 -27.76 3.89 -16.52
N ARG A 232 -28.50 4.64 -15.70
CA ARG A 232 -28.11 5.99 -15.24
C ARG A 232 -26.81 5.95 -14.43
N ASP A 233 -26.69 5.01 -13.50
CA ASP A 233 -25.49 4.85 -12.67
C ASP A 233 -24.29 4.41 -13.50
N SER A 234 -24.49 3.52 -14.47
CA SER A 234 -23.46 3.13 -15.45
C SER A 234 -23.01 4.32 -16.29
N ASN A 235 -23.95 5.08 -16.87
CA ASN A 235 -23.63 6.26 -17.67
C ASN A 235 -22.89 7.33 -16.85
N ARG A 236 -23.34 7.54 -15.61
CA ARG A 236 -22.70 8.45 -14.66
C ARG A 236 -21.27 8.01 -14.39
N TYR A 237 -21.06 6.74 -14.08
CA TYR A 237 -19.72 6.22 -13.87
C TYR A 237 -18.83 6.38 -15.12
N THR A 238 -19.31 5.98 -16.30
CA THR A 238 -18.54 6.12 -17.56
C THR A 238 -18.12 7.57 -17.81
N HIS A 239 -19.02 8.53 -17.53
CA HIS A 239 -18.74 9.96 -17.67
C HIS A 239 -17.59 10.42 -16.76
N TYR A 240 -17.61 10.06 -15.47
CA TYR A 240 -16.55 10.44 -14.52
C TYR A 240 -15.25 9.66 -14.76
N HIS A 241 -15.35 8.37 -15.10
CA HIS A 241 -14.20 7.54 -15.43
C HIS A 241 -13.45 8.05 -16.66
N TYR A 242 -14.16 8.49 -17.70
CA TYR A 242 -13.54 9.10 -18.87
C TYR A 242 -12.73 10.35 -18.50
N GLN A 243 -13.28 11.24 -17.68
CA GLN A 243 -12.60 12.45 -17.23
C GLN A 243 -11.37 12.14 -16.37
N TYR A 244 -11.53 11.28 -15.35
CA TYR A 244 -10.43 10.76 -14.55
C TYR A 244 -9.31 10.22 -15.45
N LYS A 245 -9.64 9.33 -16.38
CA LYS A 245 -8.67 8.68 -17.27
C LYS A 245 -7.98 9.68 -18.19
N ALA A 246 -8.71 10.65 -18.74
CA ALA A 246 -8.14 11.68 -19.61
C ALA A 246 -7.09 12.53 -18.86
N HIS A 247 -7.36 12.90 -17.60
CA HIS A 247 -6.40 13.63 -16.77
C HIS A 247 -5.22 12.76 -16.34
N ALA A 248 -5.46 11.51 -15.95
CA ALA A 248 -4.40 10.55 -15.61
C ALA A 248 -3.47 10.25 -16.80
N ASP A 249 -4.01 10.11 -18.01
CA ASP A 249 -3.20 9.87 -19.21
C ASP A 249 -2.45 11.14 -19.64
N SER A 250 -3.04 12.33 -19.47
CA SER A 250 -2.35 13.62 -19.66
C SER A 250 -1.15 13.76 -18.71
N LEU A 251 -1.31 13.39 -17.45
CA LEU A 251 -0.24 13.41 -16.45
C LEU A 251 0.96 12.53 -16.87
N LYS A 252 0.71 11.35 -17.44
CA LYS A 252 1.78 10.48 -17.98
C LYS A 252 2.54 11.13 -19.13
N LEU A 253 1.87 11.90 -19.98
CA LEU A 253 2.51 12.62 -21.08
C LEU A 253 3.34 13.80 -20.56
N GLU A 254 2.83 14.52 -19.56
CA GLU A 254 3.54 15.63 -18.91
C GLU A 254 4.81 15.13 -18.19
N ASP A 255 4.78 13.97 -17.53
CA ASP A 255 5.96 13.36 -16.92
C ASP A 255 7.04 13.01 -17.97
N LYS A 256 6.65 12.47 -19.12
CA LYS A 256 7.56 12.24 -20.25
C LYS A 256 8.18 13.55 -20.75
N LEU A 257 7.37 14.60 -20.86
CA LEU A 257 7.85 15.92 -21.26
C LEU A 257 8.83 16.50 -20.24
N LYS A 258 8.52 16.41 -18.94
CA LYS A 258 9.40 16.85 -17.84
C LYS A 258 10.75 16.15 -17.93
N LYS A 259 10.79 14.83 -18.10
CA LYS A 259 12.01 14.05 -18.30
C LYS A 259 12.82 14.51 -19.52
N SER A 260 12.14 14.83 -20.63
CA SER A 260 12.79 15.35 -21.84
C SER A 260 13.43 16.73 -21.62
N ILE A 261 12.73 17.63 -20.93
CA ILE A 261 13.24 18.97 -20.59
C ILE A 261 14.44 18.86 -19.65
N LEU A 262 14.36 18.03 -18.61
CA LEU A 262 15.47 17.81 -17.68
C LEU A 262 16.72 17.29 -18.41
N LYS A 263 16.55 16.33 -19.33
CA LYS A 263 17.65 15.82 -20.14
C LYS A 263 18.30 16.91 -21.00
N LYS A 264 17.49 17.76 -21.64
CA LYS A 264 17.98 18.90 -22.43
C LYS A 264 18.69 19.95 -21.55
N ALA A 265 18.18 20.20 -20.35
CA ALA A 265 18.78 21.13 -19.39
C ALA A 265 20.18 20.66 -18.97
N VAL A 266 20.35 19.37 -18.67
CA VAL A 266 21.66 18.77 -18.31
C VAL A 266 22.65 18.87 -19.48
N LEU A 267 22.26 18.45 -20.69
CA LEU A 267 23.13 18.51 -21.88
C LEU A 267 23.60 19.94 -22.20
N ASN A 268 22.73 20.94 -22.01
CA ASN A 268 23.07 22.34 -22.22
C ASN A 268 24.00 22.90 -21.14
N SER A 269 23.96 22.34 -19.92
CA SER A 269 24.85 22.76 -18.82
C SER A 269 26.28 22.24 -18.97
N GLU A 270 26.47 21.08 -19.59
CA GLU A 270 27.80 20.51 -19.85
C GLU A 270 28.53 21.25 -21.00
N THR A 271 27.80 22.01 -21.82
CA THR A 271 28.31 22.61 -23.06
C THR A 271 28.53 24.14 -22.99
N LYS A 272 28.04 24.84 -21.96
CA LYS A 272 28.18 26.31 -21.85
C LYS A 272 28.50 26.79 -20.42
N ASN A 273 29.37 27.81 -20.34
CA ASN A 273 29.80 28.49 -19.11
C ASN A 273 28.66 28.74 -18.11
N GLN A 274 29.00 28.56 -16.83
CA GLN A 274 28.18 28.62 -15.61
C GLN A 274 27.14 29.76 -15.51
N ALA A 275 27.29 30.84 -16.29
CA ALA A 275 26.41 32.02 -16.28
C ALA A 275 25.02 31.78 -16.92
N VAL A 276 24.86 30.75 -17.78
CA VAL A 276 23.54 30.37 -18.36
C VAL A 276 22.78 29.38 -17.44
N PHE A 277 23.40 28.96 -16.33
CA PHE A 277 22.83 27.94 -15.43
C PHE A 277 21.67 28.48 -14.56
N ASN A 278 21.49 29.80 -14.49
CA ASN A 278 20.30 30.42 -13.91
C ASN A 278 19.23 30.60 -14.99
N ASP A 279 18.44 29.56 -15.30
CA ASP A 279 16.98 29.71 -15.49
C ASP A 279 16.16 28.45 -15.84
N TYR A 280 16.59 27.22 -15.56
CA TYR A 280 15.66 26.06 -15.73
C TYR A 280 14.81 25.77 -14.51
N ASN A 281 15.12 26.41 -13.37
CA ASN A 281 14.41 26.18 -12.11
C ASN A 281 12.94 26.61 -12.21
N TRP A 282 12.62 27.72 -12.88
CA TRP A 282 11.22 28.11 -13.09
C TRP A 282 10.46 27.14 -13.99
N VAL A 283 11.13 26.56 -15.00
CA VAL A 283 10.53 25.53 -15.88
C VAL A 283 10.21 24.27 -15.08
N ILE A 284 11.15 23.81 -14.25
CA ILE A 284 10.95 22.64 -13.39
C ILE A 284 9.80 22.88 -12.41
N LYS A 285 9.80 24.02 -11.72
CA LYS A 285 8.71 24.42 -10.81
C LYS A 285 7.35 24.52 -11.52
N GLY A 286 7.32 25.06 -12.74
CA GLY A 286 6.12 25.13 -13.57
C GLY A 286 5.58 23.74 -13.93
N MET A 287 6.48 22.82 -14.28
CA MET A 287 6.12 21.42 -14.59
C MET A 287 5.64 20.65 -13.35
N ASP A 288 6.23 20.92 -12.18
CA ASP A 288 5.77 20.34 -10.91
C ASP A 288 4.38 20.82 -10.54
N LEU A 289 4.12 22.13 -10.70
CA LEU A 289 2.80 22.72 -10.47
C LEU A 289 1.75 22.15 -11.43
N LEU A 290 2.09 22.01 -12.72
CA LEU A 290 1.21 21.41 -13.72
C LEU A 290 0.89 19.95 -13.38
N SER A 291 1.91 19.15 -13.07
CA SER A 291 1.76 17.73 -12.70
C SER A 291 0.88 17.58 -11.45
N ARG A 292 1.11 18.41 -10.44
CA ARG A 292 0.30 18.44 -9.21
C ARG A 292 -1.15 18.82 -9.51
N SER A 293 -1.37 19.83 -10.34
CA SER A 293 -2.71 20.29 -10.73
C SER A 293 -3.48 19.22 -11.50
N ARG A 294 -2.83 18.53 -12.44
CA ARG A 294 -3.43 17.39 -13.17
C ARG A 294 -3.80 16.24 -12.24
N ARG A 295 -2.93 15.89 -11.30
CA ARG A 295 -3.20 14.84 -10.31
C ARG A 295 -4.43 15.19 -9.48
N ILE A 296 -4.48 16.39 -8.91
CA ILE A 296 -5.62 16.86 -8.10
C ILE A 296 -6.91 16.84 -8.92
N LEU A 297 -6.86 17.31 -10.16
CA LEU A 297 -8.03 17.34 -11.03
C LEU A 297 -8.50 15.92 -11.41
N SER A 298 -7.57 15.02 -11.76
CA SER A 298 -7.86 13.60 -11.96
C SER A 298 -8.58 13.02 -10.74
N ASN A 299 -8.03 13.28 -9.56
CA ASN A 299 -8.53 12.79 -8.28
C ASN A 299 -9.75 13.54 -7.77
N SER A 300 -10.33 14.49 -8.50
CA SER A 300 -11.60 15.14 -8.11
C SER A 300 -12.84 14.50 -8.71
N PHE A 301 -12.67 13.58 -9.66
CA PHE A 301 -13.74 12.86 -10.34
C PHE A 301 -14.25 11.57 -9.66
N PRO A 302 -13.43 10.83 -8.89
CA PRO A 302 -13.95 9.74 -8.05
C PRO A 302 -15.00 10.23 -7.03
#